data_AF-A0A0A8H1N1-F1
#
_entry.id   AF-A0A0A8H1N1-F1
#
_cell.length_a   1.000
_cell.length_b   1.000
_cell.length_c   1.000
_cell.angle_alpha   90.00
_cell.angle_beta   90.00
_cell.angle_gamma   90.00
#
_symmetry.space_group_name_H-M   'P 1'
#
loop_
_entity.id
_entity.type
_entity.pdbx_description
1 polymer ?
#
loop_
_entity_poly.entity_id
_entity_poly.type
_entity_poly.pdbx_seq_one_letter_code
_entity_poly.pdbx_strand_id
1 'polypeptide(L)' 'MYEIRNLQALKILQKAREFSDNDLSNELLVTQILNQTVTPLSTQDTKEISNFITTLIDAKEKAKMSNK' A
#
# COMPACT_ATOMS: atom_id res chain seq x y z
N MET A 1 -28.10 -5.19 -17.51
CA MET A 1 -26.84 -4.93 -18.22
C MET A 1 -25.76 -5.69 -17.48
N TYR A 2 -25.22 -6.78 -18.05
CA TYR A 2 -24.19 -7.57 -17.35
C TYR A 2 -22.89 -6.76 -17.37
N GLU A 3 -22.46 -6.28 -16.20
CA GLU A 3 -21.13 -5.70 -16.06
C GLU A 3 -20.11 -6.79 -16.35
N ILE A 4 -19.23 -6.54 -17.33
CA ILE A 4 -18.10 -7.40 -17.62
C ILE A 4 -17.16 -7.29 -16.43
N ARG A 5 -17.24 -8.25 -15.51
CA ARG A 5 -16.40 -8.28 -14.32
C ARG A 5 -14.96 -8.61 -14.71
N ASN A 6 -14.01 -7.88 -14.13
CA ASN A 6 -12.60 -8.13 -14.34
C ASN A 6 -12.22 -9.50 -13.74
N LEU A 7 -11.89 -10.48 -14.60
CA LEU A 7 -11.57 -11.84 -14.20
C LEU A 7 -10.39 -11.91 -13.22
N GLN A 8 -9.43 -11.00 -13.35
CA GLN A 8 -8.27 -10.92 -12.46
C GLN A 8 -8.68 -10.46 -11.06
N ALA A 9 -9.59 -9.48 -10.96
CA ALA A 9 -10.13 -9.02 -9.68
C ALA A 9 -10.85 -10.16 -8.95
N LEU A 10 -11.67 -10.94 -9.67
CA LEU A 10 -12.37 -12.10 -9.11
C LEU A 10 -11.42 -13.17 -8.55
N LYS A 11 -10.31 -13.45 -9.26
CA LYS A 11 -9.28 -14.38 -8.79
C LYS A 11 -8.59 -13.90 -7.52
N ILE A 12 -8.28 -12.61 -7.43
CA ILE A 12 -7.70 -12.00 -6.22
C ILE A 12 -8.68 -12.12 -5.05
N LEU A 13 -9.96 -11.79 -5.25
CA LEU A 13 -11.00 -11.89 -4.23
C LEU A 13 -11.22 -13.32 -3.73
N GLN A 14 -11.11 -14.30 -4.63
CA GLN A 14 -11.16 -15.71 -4.26
C GLN A 14 -9.97 -16.07 -3.35
N LYS A 15 -8.76 -15.64 -3.74
CA LYS A 15 -7.54 -15.95 -2.99
C LYS A 15 -7.46 -15.23 -1.64
N ALA A 16 -7.92 -13.98 -1.58
CA ALA A 16 -8.02 -13.21 -0.34
C ALA A 16 -8.92 -13.92 0.68
N ARG A 17 -10.06 -14.47 0.23
CA ARG A 17 -10.94 -15.27 1.08
C ARG A 17 -10.28 -16.57 1.58
N GLU A 18 -9.50 -17.24 0.74
CA GLU A 18 -8.74 -18.44 1.14
C GLU A 18 -7.71 -18.14 2.25
N PHE A 19 -7.15 -16.94 2.25
CA PHE A 19 -6.13 -16.51 3.23
C PHE A 19 -6.67 -15.64 4.38
N SER A 20 -7.99 -15.42 4.44
CA SER A 20 -8.61 -14.48 5.40
C SER A 20 -8.03 -13.06 5.33
N ASP A 21 -7.62 -12.61 4.14
CA ASP A 21 -7.18 -11.25 3.86
C ASP A 21 -8.42 -10.36 3.62
N ASN A 22 -8.79 -9.60 4.65
CA ASN A 22 -9.98 -8.74 4.60
C ASN A 22 -9.80 -7.54 3.67
N ASP A 23 -8.57 -7.05 3.49
CA ASP A 23 -8.32 -5.86 2.67
C ASP A 23 -8.51 -6.22 1.19
N LEU A 24 -7.91 -7.32 0.74
CA LEU A 24 -8.04 -7.80 -0.64
C LEU A 24 -9.37 -8.52 -0.93
N SER A 25 -10.24 -8.68 0.06
CA SER A 25 -11.61 -9.20 -0.12
C SER A 25 -12.60 -8.17 -0.68
N ASN A 26 -12.18 -6.91 -0.83
CA ASN A 26 -13.00 -5.82 -1.34
C ASN A 26 -12.87 -5.66 -2.88
N GLU A 27 -13.93 -5.96 -3.62
CA GLU A 27 -13.94 -5.93 -5.10
C GLU A 27 -13.68 -4.53 -5.67
N LEU A 28 -14.18 -3.47 -5.01
CA LEU A 28 -13.94 -2.09 -5.41
C LEU A 28 -12.45 -1.74 -5.26
N LEU A 29 -11.85 -2.06 -4.11
CA LEU A 29 -10.44 -1.79 -3.84
C LEU A 29 -9.53 -2.52 -4.83
N VAL A 30 -9.78 -3.83 -5.04
CA VAL A 30 -8.99 -4.64 -5.99
C VAL A 30 -9.09 -4.08 -7.41
N THR A 31 -10.28 -3.65 -7.82
CA THR A 31 -10.49 -3.06 -9.14
C THR A 31 -9.75 -1.72 -9.28
N GLN A 32 -9.76 -0.88 -8.26
CA GLN A 32 -9.00 0.38 -8.23
C GLN A 32 -7.49 0.12 -8.32
N ILE A 33 -6.97 -0.82 -7.54
CA ILE A 33 -5.55 -1.20 -7.56
C ILE A 33 -5.13 -1.68 -8.95
N LEU A 34 -5.92 -2.56 -9.57
CA LEU A 34 -5.61 -3.10 -10.90
C LEU A 34 -5.65 -2.04 -12.01
N ASN A 35 -6.48 -1.02 -11.85
CA ASN A 35 -6.62 0.06 -12.83
C ASN A 35 -5.67 1.24 -12.56
N GLN A 36 -4.97 1.25 -11.43
CA GLN A 36 -4.08 2.33 -11.05
C GLN A 36 -2.72 2.17 -11.74
N THR A 37 -2.29 3.20 -12.47
CA THR A 37 -0.91 3.28 -12.95
C THR A 37 -0.03 3.73 -11.80
N VAL A 38 0.87 2.85 -11.33
CA VAL A 38 1.87 3.23 -10.33
C VAL A 38 2.88 4.15 -11.00
N THR A 39 2.89 5.41 -10.57
CA THR A 39 3.86 6.39 -11.05
C THR A 39 5.03 6.36 -10.08
N PRO A 40 6.23 5.98 -10.50
CA PRO A 40 7.39 5.97 -9.60
C PRO A 40 7.69 7.40 -9.16
N LEU A 41 8.08 7.56 -7.90
CA LEU A 41 8.61 8.82 -7.40
C LEU A 41 9.86 9.22 -8.20
N SER A 42 10.08 10.52 -8.38
CA SER A 42 11.34 10.97 -8.95
C SER A 42 12.51 10.61 -8.02
N THR A 43 13.73 10.59 -8.57
CA THR A 43 14.94 10.36 -7.76
C THR A 43 15.10 11.40 -6.65
N GLN A 44 14.66 12.63 -6.92
CA GLN A 44 14.66 13.72 -5.95
C GLN A 44 13.62 13.47 -4.84
N ASP A 45 12.36 13.20 -5.20
CA ASP A 45 11.30 12.96 -4.22
C ASP A 45 11.61 11.75 -3.34
N THR A 46 12.18 10.70 -3.94
CA THR A 46 12.64 9.50 -3.22
C THR A 46 13.68 9.86 -2.17
N LYS A 47 14.64 10.71 -2.52
CA LYS A 47 15.70 11.15 -1.60
C LYS A 47 15.15 12.01 -0.47
N GLU A 48 14.24 12.95 -0.79
CA GLU A 48 13.61 13.82 0.21
C GLU A 48 12.76 13.03 1.20
N ILE A 49 11.92 12.12 0.71
CA ILE A 49 11.08 11.26 1.55
C ILE A 49 11.96 10.35 2.42
N SER A 50 13.02 9.76 1.85
CA SER A 50 13.96 8.93 2.62
C SER A 50 14.60 9.72 3.77
N ASN A 51 15.12 10.92 3.49
CA ASN A 51 15.71 11.79 4.51
C ASN A 51 14.70 12.16 5.60
N PHE A 52 13.45 12.46 5.21
CA PHE A 52 12.38 12.77 6.15
C PHE A 52 12.09 11.58 7.07
N ILE A 53 11.93 10.38 6.51
CA ILE A 53 11.69 9.16 7.28
C ILE A 53 12.86 8.88 8.24
N THR A 54 14.11 8.98 7.77
CA THR A 54 15.30 8.81 8.63
C THR A 54 15.29 9.81 9.78
N THR A 55 14.95 11.07 9.51
CA THR A 55 14.86 12.10 10.56
C THR A 55 13.81 11.75 11.62
N LEU A 56 12.64 11.23 11.21
CA LEU A 56 11.61 10.79 12.15
C LEU A 56 12.06 9.60 13.00
N ILE A 57 12.76 8.64 12.39
CA ILE A 57 13.34 7.49 13.11
C ILE A 57 14.35 7.97 14.15
N ASP A 58 15.27 8.85 13.75
CA ASP A 58 16.29 9.39 14.64
C ASP A 58 15.69 10.19 15.81
N ALA A 59 14.67 11.00 15.53
CA ALA A 59 13.95 11.75 16.55
C ALA A 59 13.27 10.81 17.56
N LYS A 60 12.63 9.74 17.08
CA LYS A 60 12.01 8.71 17.92
C LYS A 60 13.04 8.01 18.81
N GLU A 61 14.18 7.60 18.27
CA GLU A 61 15.23 6.93 19.05
C GLU A 61 15.85 7.86 20.10
N LYS A 62 16.09 9.13 19.77
CA LYS A 62 16.55 10.14 20.74
C LYS A 62 15.53 10.34 21.87
N ALA A 63 14.25 10.45 21.55
CA ALA A 63 13.19 10.58 22.54
C ALA A 63 13.11 9.36 23.47
N LYS A 64 13.29 8.15 22.92
CA LYS A 64 13.35 6.91 23.69
C LYS A 64 14.55 6.86 24.64
N MET A 65 15.71 7.38 24.23
CA MET A 65 16.91 7.45 25.07
C MET A 65 16.86 8.54 26.13
N SER A 66 16.14 9.64 25.89
CA SER A 66 15.97 10.74 26.85
C SER A 66 15.01 10.43 28.01
N ASN A 67 14.22 9.36 27.90
CA ASN A 67 13.26 8.93 28.91
C ASN A 67 13.81 7.82 29.83
N LYS A 68 15.14 7.66 29.87
CA LYS A 68 15.87 6.66 30.66
C LYS A 68 16.90 7.36 31.53
#